data_AF-A0A3P6TH67-F1
#
_entry.id   AF-A0A3P6TH67-F1
#
_cell.length_a   1.000
_cell.length_b   1.000
_cell.length_c   1.000
_cell.angle_alpha   90.00
_cell.angle_beta   90.00
_cell.angle_gamma   90.00
#
_symmetry.space_group_name_H-M   'P 1'
#
loop_
_entity.id
_entity.type
_entity.pdbx_description
1 polymer ?
#
loop_
_entity_poly.entity_id
_entity_poly.type
_entity_poly.pdbx_seq_one_letter_code
_entity_poly.pdbx_strand_id
1 'polypeptide(L)'
;MLQLRDSNNEEEQFWKKPLGAWIKDCVIGTDALLPEAAWRTEACRGRVLRFAELCDGFVFSLLFLLVESDTLNLIVMRDGGENSPSDIVTNLKRLSVLLENIRNFYRRWPTSRRLSNRLVEVAVRKKGEM
;
A
#
# COMPACT_ATOMS: atom_id res chain seq x y z
N MET A 1 -2.09 19.53 -27.31
CA MET A 1 -2.26 19.74 -25.85
C MET A 1 -3.54 19.03 -25.37
N LEU A 2 -3.64 17.70 -25.51
CA LEU A 2 -4.87 16.93 -25.20
C LEU A 2 -4.64 15.70 -24.29
N GLN A 3 -3.41 15.36 -23.94
CA GLN A 3 -3.11 14.12 -23.19
C GLN A 3 -3.11 14.25 -21.65
N LEU A 4 -3.35 15.44 -21.08
CA LEU A 4 -3.30 15.67 -19.63
C LEU A 4 -4.66 15.58 -18.92
N ARG A 5 -5.79 15.59 -19.65
CA ARG A 5 -7.13 15.55 -19.02
C ARG A 5 -7.59 14.12 -18.69
N ASP A 6 -7.25 13.15 -19.52
CA ASP A 6 -7.73 11.78 -19.34
C ASP A 6 -7.14 11.10 -18.10
N SER A 7 -5.85 11.32 -17.82
CA SER A 7 -5.16 10.72 -16.67
C SER A 7 -5.70 11.21 -15.32
N ASN A 8 -6.11 12.48 -15.23
CA ASN A 8 -6.63 13.04 -13.99
C ASN A 8 -8.05 12.53 -13.68
N ASN A 9 -8.86 12.27 -14.71
CA ASN A 9 -10.19 11.68 -14.57
C ASN A 9 -10.09 10.19 -14.17
N GLU A 10 -9.21 9.43 -14.80
CA GLU A 10 -8.99 8.02 -14.47
C GLU A 10 -8.51 7.84 -13.02
N GLU A 11 -7.61 8.70 -12.57
CA GLU A 11 -7.12 8.68 -11.19
C GLU A 11 -8.23 9.02 -10.19
N GLU A 12 -9.05 10.04 -10.48
CA GLU A 12 -10.21 10.36 -9.64
C GLU A 12 -11.20 9.18 -9.56
N GLN A 13 -11.44 8.49 -10.68
CA GLN A 13 -12.28 7.29 -10.72
C GLN A 13 -11.68 6.14 -9.92
N PHE A 14 -10.36 5.92 -9.98
CA PHE A 14 -9.68 4.92 -9.15
C PHE A 14 -9.94 5.16 -7.67
N TRP A 15 -9.79 6.42 -7.22
CA TRP A 15 -9.99 6.78 -5.82
C TRP A 15 -11.45 6.68 -5.33
N LYS A 16 -12.42 6.77 -6.25
CA LYS A 16 -13.84 6.55 -5.94
C LYS A 16 -14.23 5.07 -5.87
N LYS A 17 -13.40 4.17 -6.42
CA LYS A 17 -13.64 2.72 -6.36
C LYS A 17 -13.27 2.16 -4.97
N PRO A 18 -13.84 1.00 -4.58
CA PRO A 18 -13.66 0.45 -3.24
C PRO A 18 -12.20 0.28 -2.81
N LEU A 19 -11.33 -0.19 -3.72
CA LEU A 19 -9.92 -0.37 -3.41
C LEU A 19 -9.22 0.97 -3.15
N GLY A 20 -9.45 1.97 -4.00
CA GLY A 20 -8.86 3.30 -3.84
C GLY A 20 -9.33 4.00 -2.57
N ALA A 21 -10.63 3.91 -2.27
CA ALA A 21 -11.21 4.43 -1.04
C ALA A 21 -10.61 3.75 0.21
N TRP A 22 -10.52 2.42 0.20
CA TRP A 22 -9.93 1.66 1.31
C TRP A 22 -8.45 2.03 1.54
N ILE A 23 -7.66 2.16 0.46
CA ILE A 23 -6.26 2.59 0.56
C ILE A 23 -6.16 3.99 1.18
N LYS A 24 -6.98 4.95 0.72
CA LYS A 24 -6.99 6.31 1.27
C LYS A 24 -7.20 6.30 2.76
N ASP A 25 -8.21 5.59 3.24
CA ASP A 25 -8.46 5.49 4.68
C ASP A 25 -7.27 4.89 5.43
N CYS A 26 -6.59 3.90 4.86
CA CYS A 26 -5.46 3.24 5.50
C CYS A 26 -4.22 4.15 5.62
N VAL A 27 -4.03 5.14 4.74
CA VAL A 27 -2.76 5.88 4.63
C VAL A 27 -2.86 7.39 4.85
N ILE A 28 -4.04 7.98 4.69
CA ILE A 28 -4.30 9.43 4.88
C ILE A 28 -5.64 9.71 5.60
N GLY A 29 -6.33 8.68 6.11
CA GLY A 29 -7.56 8.83 6.88
C GLY A 29 -7.33 9.41 8.28
N THR A 30 -8.41 9.77 8.98
CA THR A 30 -8.40 10.32 10.35
C THR A 30 -7.74 9.39 11.36
N ASP A 31 -7.79 8.07 11.13
CA ASP A 31 -7.06 7.05 11.90
C ASP A 31 -6.31 6.09 10.96
N ALA A 32 -5.34 6.65 10.24
CA ALA A 32 -4.58 5.93 9.24
C ALA A 32 -3.76 4.79 9.88
N LEU A 33 -3.99 3.55 9.44
CA LEU A 33 -3.20 2.38 9.83
C LEU A 33 -1.71 2.53 9.51
N LEU A 34 -1.39 3.29 8.46
CA LEU A 34 -0.04 3.66 8.05
C LEU A 34 0.07 5.19 8.02
N PRO A 35 0.51 5.82 9.12
CA PRO A 35 0.71 7.26 9.16
C PRO A 35 1.64 7.72 8.03
N GLU A 36 1.38 8.90 7.44
CA GLU A 36 2.20 9.44 6.35
C GLU A 36 3.71 9.41 6.65
N ALA A 37 4.09 9.62 7.91
CA ALA A 37 5.47 9.59 8.34
C ALA A 37 6.18 8.24 8.11
N ALA A 38 5.44 7.13 8.05
CA ALA A 38 5.98 5.79 7.88
C ALA A 38 6.32 5.45 6.41
N TRP A 39 5.63 6.08 5.45
CA TRP A 39 5.76 5.71 4.03
C TRP A 39 6.19 6.86 3.12
N ARG A 40 5.98 8.11 3.56
CA ARG A 40 6.25 9.32 2.80
C ARG A 40 7.40 10.11 3.42
N THR A 41 8.27 10.64 2.57
CA THR A 41 9.34 11.55 3.00
C THR A 41 8.75 12.86 3.51
N GLU A 42 9.47 13.52 4.42
CA GLU A 42 9.00 14.77 5.05
C GLU A 42 8.61 15.85 4.03
N ALA A 43 9.41 16.03 2.98
CA ALA A 43 9.16 17.01 1.91
C ALA A 43 7.86 16.77 1.12
N CYS A 44 7.32 15.54 1.17
CA CYS A 44 6.13 15.13 0.44
C CYS A 44 4.88 15.02 1.33
N ARG A 45 5.00 15.15 2.66
CA ARG A 45 3.87 15.07 3.59
C ARG A 45 2.84 16.18 3.34
N GLY A 46 1.57 15.87 3.56
CA GLY A 46 0.44 16.77 3.32
C GLY A 46 0.10 17.02 1.84
N ARG A 47 0.85 16.44 0.88
CA ARG A 47 0.48 16.50 -0.54
C ARG A 47 -0.69 15.57 -0.83
N VAL A 48 -1.48 15.89 -1.85
CA VAL A 48 -2.54 14.99 -2.34
C VAL A 48 -1.91 13.64 -2.73
N LEU A 49 -2.44 12.54 -2.19
CA LEU A 49 -2.04 11.19 -2.55
C LEU A 49 -2.26 10.94 -4.04
N ARG A 50 -1.19 10.63 -4.77
CA ARG A 50 -1.24 10.29 -6.19
C ARG A 50 -1.17 8.79 -6.42
N PHE A 51 -1.88 8.30 -7.43
CA PHE A 51 -1.87 6.88 -7.80
C PHE A 51 -0.45 6.39 -8.11
N ALA A 52 0.37 7.24 -8.73
CA ALA A 52 1.77 6.95 -9.03
C ALA A 52 2.62 6.63 -7.78
N GLU A 53 2.26 7.16 -6.60
CA GLU A 53 2.95 6.85 -5.33
C GLU A 53 2.67 5.43 -4.83
N LEU A 54 1.63 4.77 -5.37
CA LEU A 54 1.32 3.36 -5.06
C LEU A 54 2.05 2.39 -6.00
N CYS A 55 2.45 2.86 -7.18
CA CYS A 55 2.99 2.02 -8.25
C CYS A 55 4.43 1.53 -8.00
N ASP A 56 5.12 2.02 -6.98
CA ASP A 56 6.43 1.51 -6.58
C ASP A 56 6.36 0.25 -5.71
N GLY A 57 5.14 -0.17 -5.35
CA GLY A 57 4.87 -1.34 -4.52
C GLY A 57 5.17 -1.16 -3.03
N PHE A 58 5.71 -0.02 -2.61
CA PHE A 58 6.16 0.20 -1.24
C PHE A 58 4.99 0.29 -0.26
N VAL A 59 4.00 1.16 -0.56
CA VAL A 59 2.79 1.31 0.27
C VAL A 59 2.01 0.00 0.37
N PHE A 60 1.85 -0.70 -0.75
CA PHE A 60 1.17 -2.01 -0.74
C PHE A 60 1.91 -3.05 0.09
N SER A 61 3.24 -3.03 0.08
CA SER A 61 4.02 -3.95 0.90
C SER A 61 3.88 -3.65 2.40
N LEU A 62 3.83 -2.39 2.79
CA LEU A 62 3.53 -1.99 4.18
C LEU A 62 2.12 -2.41 4.60
N LEU A 63 1.12 -2.21 3.74
CA LEU A 63 -0.26 -2.65 4.01
C LEU A 63 -0.34 -4.17 4.15
N PHE A 64 0.43 -4.91 3.35
CA PHE A 64 0.46 -6.36 3.43
C PHE A 64 1.10 -6.86 4.73
N LEU A 65 2.11 -6.18 5.27
CA LEU A 65 2.69 -6.51 6.58
C LEU A 65 1.68 -6.40 7.74
N LEU A 66 0.67 -5.52 7.62
CA LEU A 66 -0.42 -5.45 8.61
C LEU A 66 -1.32 -6.68 8.58
N VAL A 67 -1.40 -7.37 7.44
CA VAL A 67 -2.17 -8.60 7.26
C VAL A 67 -1.35 -9.82 7.68
N GLU A 68 -0.08 -9.87 7.29
CA GLU A 68 0.81 -11.01 7.51
C GLU A 68 2.22 -10.55 7.89
N SER A 69 2.44 -10.41 9.20
CA SER A 69 3.71 -9.96 9.78
C SER A 69 4.87 -10.92 9.51
N ASP A 70 4.59 -12.20 9.26
CA ASP A 70 5.62 -13.25 9.22
C ASP A 70 6.18 -13.46 7.80
N THR A 71 5.67 -12.73 6.81
CA THR A 71 6.15 -12.75 5.41
C THR A 71 7.30 -11.80 5.13
N LEU A 72 8.02 -11.39 6.18
CA LEU A 72 9.06 -10.37 6.20
C LEU A 72 10.37 -10.85 5.53
N ASN A 73 10.30 -11.25 4.26
CA ASN A 73 11.45 -11.14 3.37
C ASN A 73 11.61 -9.66 3.06
N LEU A 74 12.34 -8.98 3.96
CA LEU A 74 12.94 -7.65 3.82
C LEU A 74 12.45 -6.93 2.57
N ILE A 75 11.30 -6.25 2.70
CA ILE A 75 10.91 -5.19 1.77
C ILE A 75 12.13 -4.28 1.76
N VAL A 76 12.84 -4.30 0.64
CA VAL A 76 14.03 -3.51 0.37
C VAL A 76 13.79 -2.15 0.99
N MET A 77 14.46 -1.92 2.14
CA MET A 77 14.42 -0.66 2.86
C MET A 77 14.64 0.43 1.81
N ARG A 78 14.07 1.61 2.01
CA ARG A 78 14.26 2.74 1.11
C ARG A 78 15.72 3.25 1.20
N ASP A 79 16.68 2.40 0.87
CA ASP A 79 18.08 2.73 0.68
C ASP A 79 18.20 3.32 -0.72
N GLY A 80 18.19 4.64 -0.75
CA GLY A 80 18.30 5.42 -1.98
C GLY A 80 18.02 6.87 -1.65
N GLY A 81 19.09 7.63 -1.41
CA GLY A 81 19.06 9.04 -1.03
C GLY A 81 18.23 9.94 -1.95
N GLU A 82 17.95 11.11 -1.42
CA GLU A 82 16.90 12.08 -1.73
C GLU A 82 16.65 12.50 -3.20
N ASN A 83 17.38 11.99 -4.20
CA ASN A 83 17.35 12.56 -5.56
C ASN A 83 17.45 11.57 -6.73
N SER A 84 17.30 10.25 -6.55
CA SER A 84 17.19 9.36 -7.71
C SER A 84 15.73 9.12 -8.11
N PRO A 85 15.35 9.32 -9.39
CA PRO A 85 14.09 8.78 -9.88
C PRO A 85 14.12 7.29 -9.56
N SER A 86 13.14 6.80 -8.78
CA SER A 86 13.11 5.42 -8.32
C SER A 86 13.40 4.51 -9.51
N ASP A 87 14.55 3.83 -9.47
CA ASP A 87 14.96 2.98 -10.58
C ASP A 87 13.81 2.01 -10.87
N ILE A 88 13.30 2.02 -12.11
CA ILE A 88 12.17 1.19 -12.54
C ILE A 88 12.45 -0.27 -12.15
N VAL A 89 13.71 -0.68 -12.19
CA VAL A 89 14.18 -2.00 -11.74
C VAL A 89 13.88 -2.23 -10.25
N THR A 90 14.11 -1.24 -9.40
CA THR A 90 13.82 -1.32 -7.95
C THR A 90 12.32 -1.41 -7.68
N ASN A 91 11.51 -0.63 -8.41
CA ASN A 91 10.04 -0.68 -8.28
C ASN A 91 9.50 -2.04 -8.71
N LEU A 92 9.97 -2.56 -9.85
CA LEU A 92 9.58 -3.88 -10.34
C LEU A 92 10.01 -4.99 -9.37
N LYS A 93 11.20 -4.89 -8.77
CA LYS A 93 11.65 -5.83 -7.72
C LYS A 93 10.71 -5.81 -6.52
N ARG A 94 10.35 -4.63 -5.99
CA ARG A 94 9.42 -4.49 -4.86
C ARG A 94 8.05 -5.09 -5.18
N LEU A 95 7.50 -4.77 -6.35
CA LEU A 95 6.24 -5.34 -6.81
C LEU A 95 6.32 -6.87 -6.96
N SER A 96 7.43 -7.40 -7.46
CA SER A 96 7.61 -8.84 -7.63
C SER A 96 7.64 -9.57 -6.28
N VAL A 97 8.35 -9.02 -5.29
CA VAL A 97 8.39 -9.54 -3.92
C VAL A 97 6.99 -9.49 -3.28
N LEU A 98 6.28 -8.38 -3.43
CA LEU A 98 4.90 -8.24 -2.94
C LEU A 98 3.98 -9.32 -3.53
N LEU A 99 4.01 -9.50 -4.85
CA LEU A 99 3.18 -10.49 -5.54
C LEU A 99 3.53 -11.92 -5.10
N GLU A 100 4.81 -12.23 -4.91
CA GLU A 100 5.25 -13.52 -4.40
C GLU A 100 4.77 -13.76 -2.96
N ASN A 101 4.84 -12.74 -2.09
CA ASN A 101 4.33 -12.81 -0.73
C ASN A 101 2.81 -13.03 -0.69
N ILE A 102 2.05 -12.28 -1.49
CA ILE A 102 0.59 -12.47 -1.64
C ILE A 102 0.28 -13.89 -2.13
N ARG A 103 1.00 -14.36 -3.16
CA ARG A 103 0.82 -15.71 -3.70
C ARG A 103 1.11 -16.77 -2.63
N ASN A 104 2.20 -16.63 -1.89
CA ASN A 104 2.59 -17.57 -0.83
C ASN A 104 1.58 -17.58 0.32
N PHE A 105 1.05 -16.42 0.69
CA PHE A 105 -0.02 -16.30 1.68
C PHE A 105 -1.26 -17.10 1.28
N TYR A 106 -1.78 -16.90 0.06
CA TYR A 106 -2.95 -17.64 -0.41
C TYR A 106 -2.69 -19.15 -0.58
N ARG A 107 -1.46 -19.56 -0.92
CA ARG A 107 -1.11 -20.99 -0.98
C ARG A 107 -1.03 -21.66 0.40
N ARG A 108 -0.67 -20.90 1.44
CA ARG A 108 -0.60 -21.37 2.83
C ARG A 108 -1.94 -21.23 3.58
N TRP A 109 -2.89 -20.50 3.01
CA TRP A 109 -4.21 -20.23 3.59
C TRP A 109 -5.01 -21.46 4.04
N PRO A 110 -5.00 -22.62 3.32
CA PRO A 110 -5.77 -23.79 3.75
C PRO A 110 -5.38 -24.34 5.13
N THR A 111 -4.19 -24.00 5.63
CA THR A 111 -3.62 -24.59 6.85
C THR A 111 -3.65 -23.67 8.08
N SER A 112 -4.03 -22.39 7.93
CA SER A 112 -3.87 -21.38 9.01
C SER A 112 -5.22 -20.83 9.51
N ARG A 113 -5.82 -21.50 10.51
CA ARG A 113 -6.97 -20.96 11.26
C ARG A 113 -6.67 -19.66 12.04
N ARG A 114 -5.39 -19.24 12.14
CA ARG A 114 -4.98 -18.03 12.87
C ARG A 114 -5.22 -16.74 12.10
N LEU A 115 -5.23 -16.78 10.76
CA LEU A 115 -5.29 -15.57 9.93
C LEU A 115 -6.71 -15.00 9.78
N SER A 116 -7.75 -15.83 9.89
CA SER A 116 -9.14 -15.36 9.89
C SER A 116 -9.40 -14.39 11.04
N ASN A 117 -8.83 -14.65 12.22
CA ASN A 117 -9.04 -13.82 13.40
C ASN A 117 -8.34 -12.46 13.29
N ARG A 118 -7.14 -12.40 12.68
CA ARG A 118 -6.42 -11.13 12.45
C ARG A 118 -7.08 -10.25 11.39
N LEU A 119 -7.54 -10.83 10.28
CA LEU A 119 -8.29 -10.07 9.27
C LEU A 119 -9.61 -9.55 9.84
N VAL A 120 -10.28 -10.35 10.68
CA VAL A 120 -11.47 -9.92 11.41
C VAL A 120 -11.11 -8.82 12.41
N GLU A 121 -10.02 -8.90 13.17
CA GLU A 121 -9.57 -7.81 14.06
C GLU A 121 -9.28 -6.51 13.30
N VAL A 122 -8.58 -6.57 12.16
CA VAL A 122 -8.32 -5.40 11.32
C VAL A 122 -9.64 -4.82 10.77
N ALA A 123 -10.58 -5.68 10.37
CA ALA A 123 -11.90 -5.25 9.90
C ALA A 123 -12.81 -4.73 11.04
N VAL A 124 -12.69 -5.29 12.25
CA VAL A 124 -13.47 -4.91 13.44
C VAL A 124 -12.97 -3.60 14.02
N ARG A 125 -11.65 -3.36 14.07
CA ARG A 125 -11.09 -2.05 14.45
C ARG A 125 -11.69 -0.94 13.59
N LYS A 126 -11.87 -1.17 12.29
CA LYS A 126 -12.55 -0.22 11.39
C LYS A 126 -14.06 -0.10 11.56
N LYS A 127 -14.75 -1.09 12.13
CA LYS A 127 -16.21 -1.07 12.32
C LYS A 127 -16.65 -0.54 13.69
N GLY A 128 -15.77 -0.50 14.69
CA GLY A 128 -16.08 -0.04 16.04
C GLY A 128 -16.13 1.47 16.24
N GLU A 129 -15.88 2.25 15.20
CA GLU A 129 -15.76 3.72 15.25
C GLU A 129 -16.82 4.47 14.42
N MET A 130 -17.89 3.77 14.00
CA MET A 130 -19.13 4.39 13.50
C MET A 130 -20.19 4.41 14.60
#